data_AF-A0AAV8XIS1-F1
#
_entry.id   AF-A0AAV8XIS1-F1
#
_cell.length_a   1.000
_cell.length_b   1.000
_cell.length_c   1.000
_cell.angle_alpha   90.00
_cell.angle_beta   90.00
_cell.angle_gamma   90.00
#
_symmetry.space_group_name_H-M   'P 1'
#
loop_
_entity.id
_entity.type
_entity.pdbx_description
1 polymer ?
#
loop_
_entity_poly.entity_id
_entity_poly.type
_entity_poly.pdbx_seq_one_letter_code
_entity_poly.pdbx_strand_id
1 'polypeptide(L)'
;MKVSDERFQWQKENIVPKIHNFVVDNSGCKTENLSGTSTILEVLESFFSRNIMEKITNEINKYYDFVVSQTIPTERSRLKNWKQTNVEELFIFLAVSFLMAQVKKQRIVDYWSRDRIIETPMFHEIMSRDRYLIILRLLHFCDNSNVDKNDHIFKIRSIIDYFRETFRNSMYPFENIVIDESLMLFKGQLSHRQYIPSKRHRFEIKFFKIVDCETGYILDFLIYTGASTEIKEYSNTLGKSGNIVMTLTEPYWGMRHKLFTDNWYTSPALYQTLFDKKMNCCGIVKTNRKNMPPLNEKLDTGEPCFFLQTTYLP
;
A
#
# COMPACT_ATOMS: atom_id res chain seq x y z
N MET A 1 -20.66 -11.97 -30.61
CA MET A 1 -21.53 -10.87 -30.13
C MET A 1 -21.47 -10.84 -28.62
N LYS A 2 -21.01 -9.74 -28.00
CA LYS A 2 -21.10 -9.58 -26.54
C LYS A 2 -22.57 -9.29 -26.25
N VAL A 3 -23.28 -10.24 -25.62
CA VAL A 3 -24.64 -10.01 -25.14
C VAL A 3 -24.59 -8.84 -24.17
N SER A 4 -25.21 -7.73 -24.54
CA SER A 4 -25.43 -6.59 -23.66
C SER A 4 -26.36 -7.04 -22.55
N ASP A 5 -25.93 -6.85 -21.31
CA ASP A 5 -26.76 -7.11 -20.14
C ASP A 5 -27.94 -6.12 -20.17
N GLU A 6 -29.18 -6.62 -20.15
CA GLU A 6 -30.41 -5.81 -20.28
C GLU A 6 -30.52 -4.70 -19.21
N ARG A 7 -29.74 -4.83 -18.12
CA ARG A 7 -29.61 -3.83 -17.05
C ARG A 7 -28.85 -2.56 -17.44
N PHE A 8 -28.16 -2.54 -18.59
CA PHE A 8 -27.37 -1.39 -19.04
C PHE A 8 -27.96 -0.81 -20.32
N GLN A 9 -29.06 -0.06 -20.15
CA GLN A 9 -29.65 0.76 -21.20
C GLN A 9 -29.19 2.21 -21.03
N TRP A 10 -28.84 2.85 -22.14
CA TRP A 10 -28.29 4.21 -22.15
C TRP A 10 -29.20 5.14 -22.95
N GLN A 11 -29.49 6.30 -22.38
CA GLN A 11 -30.22 7.39 -23.03
C GLN A 11 -29.30 8.61 -23.17
N LYS A 12 -29.27 9.20 -24.37
CA LYS A 12 -28.50 10.42 -24.63
C LYS A 12 -29.31 11.63 -24.18
N GLU A 13 -28.81 12.36 -23.18
CA GLU A 13 -29.45 13.56 -22.65
C GLU A 13 -28.45 14.39 -21.82
N ASN A 14 -28.71 15.69 -21.66
CA ASN A 14 -27.94 16.54 -20.75
C ASN A 14 -28.30 16.20 -19.31
N ILE A 15 -27.29 15.97 -18.46
CA ILE A 15 -27.52 15.36 -17.13
C ILE A 15 -26.89 16.19 -16.04
N VAL A 16 -27.63 16.32 -14.93
CA VAL A 16 -27.07 16.59 -13.61
C VAL A 16 -26.97 15.24 -12.90
N PRO A 17 -25.76 14.76 -12.54
CA PRO A 17 -25.61 13.45 -11.93
C PRO A 17 -26.32 13.41 -10.58
N LYS A 18 -26.98 12.29 -10.28
CA LYS A 18 -27.46 12.01 -8.93
C LYS A 18 -26.25 11.75 -8.04
N ILE A 19 -26.11 12.50 -6.95
CA ILE A 19 -24.98 12.41 -6.03
C ILE A 19 -25.52 12.06 -4.64
N HIS A 20 -24.85 11.13 -3.95
CA HIS A 20 -25.04 10.95 -2.52
C HIS A 20 -24.22 12.02 -1.80
N ASN A 21 -24.86 13.01 -1.18
CA ASN A 21 -24.11 14.05 -0.44
C ASN A 21 -23.29 13.43 0.68
N PHE A 22 -22.05 13.86 0.84
CA PHE A 22 -21.16 13.43 1.91
C PHE A 22 -21.79 13.70 3.30
N VAL A 23 -21.60 12.78 4.24
CA VAL A 23 -22.28 12.78 5.55
C VAL A 23 -21.34 12.61 6.74
N VAL A 24 -20.02 12.65 6.51
CA VAL A 24 -19.03 12.48 7.57
C VAL A 24 -18.54 13.85 8.00
N ASP A 25 -18.79 14.19 9.26
CA ASP A 25 -18.44 15.51 9.83
C ASP A 25 -17.15 15.46 10.66
N ASN A 26 -16.53 14.28 10.84
CA ASN A 26 -15.38 14.02 11.71
C ASN A 26 -14.16 13.46 10.96
N SER A 27 -13.93 13.90 9.72
CA SER A 27 -12.70 13.58 8.98
C SER A 27 -11.45 14.09 9.71
N GLY A 28 -10.33 13.38 9.56
CA GLY A 28 -9.06 13.70 10.21
C GLY A 28 -8.52 12.56 11.08
N CYS A 29 -7.63 12.89 12.01
CA CYS A 29 -7.00 11.90 12.87
C CYS A 29 -8.04 11.18 13.74
N LYS A 30 -8.02 9.85 13.72
CA LYS A 30 -8.90 8.99 14.52
C LYS A 30 -8.26 8.57 15.85
N THR A 31 -6.94 8.70 15.96
CA THR A 31 -6.18 8.24 17.13
C THR A 31 -6.40 9.18 18.32
N GLU A 32 -7.05 8.68 19.37
CA GLU A 32 -7.35 9.46 20.60
C GLU A 32 -6.09 9.99 21.31
N ASN A 33 -4.94 9.34 21.10
CA ASN A 33 -3.67 9.70 21.74
C ASN A 33 -2.85 10.72 20.94
N LEU A 34 -3.32 11.15 19.76
CA LEU A 34 -2.63 12.15 18.95
C LEU A 34 -3.42 13.46 18.92
N SER A 35 -2.70 14.56 19.03
CA SER A 35 -3.26 15.91 18.98
C SER A 35 -2.36 16.83 18.14
N GLY A 36 -2.84 18.05 17.87
CA GLY A 36 -2.03 19.05 17.15
C GLY A 36 -0.75 19.47 17.88
N THR A 37 -0.59 19.11 19.15
CA THR A 37 0.61 19.37 19.95
C THR A 37 1.50 18.13 20.11
N SER A 38 1.13 16.99 19.53
CA SER A 38 1.93 15.77 19.61
C SER A 38 3.28 15.95 18.91
N THR A 39 4.32 15.38 19.51
CA THR A 39 5.65 15.41 18.94
C THR A 39 5.76 14.48 17.74
N ILE A 40 6.74 14.72 16.87
CA ILE A 40 7.02 13.84 15.73
C ILE A 40 7.30 12.40 16.21
N LEU A 41 7.91 12.24 17.39
CA LEU A 41 8.20 10.94 17.96
C LEU A 41 6.91 10.21 18.37
N GLU A 42 6.00 10.89 19.05
CA GLU A 42 4.70 10.31 19.43
C GLU A 42 3.89 9.87 18.20
N VAL A 43 3.93 10.67 17.12
CA VAL A 43 3.32 10.29 15.84
C VAL A 43 4.02 9.05 15.26
N LEU A 44 5.35 8.97 15.28
CA LEU A 44 6.06 7.79 14.79
C LEU A 44 5.71 6.54 15.61
N GLU A 45 5.68 6.65 16.94
CA GLU A 45 5.37 5.56 17.86
C GLU A 45 3.92 5.08 17.75
N SER A 46 3.00 5.92 17.28
CA SER A 46 1.63 5.47 16.96
C SER A 46 1.60 4.48 15.79
N PHE A 47 2.55 4.60 14.85
CA PHE A 47 2.70 3.66 13.73
C PHE A 47 3.67 2.52 14.01
N PHE A 48 4.66 2.75 14.87
CA PHE A 48 5.65 1.76 15.30
C PHE A 48 5.46 1.49 16.78
N SER A 49 4.30 0.94 17.15
CA SER A 49 3.98 0.69 18.56
C SER A 49 5.03 -0.20 19.23
N ARG A 50 5.21 -0.03 20.56
CA ARG A 50 6.13 -0.88 21.32
C ARG A 50 5.86 -2.38 21.10
N ASN A 51 4.59 -2.80 20.99
CA ASN A 51 4.23 -4.19 20.75
C ASN A 51 4.78 -4.72 19.40
N ILE A 52 4.59 -3.99 18.30
CA ILE A 52 5.13 -4.44 17.01
C ILE A 52 6.65 -4.45 17.03
N MET A 53 7.28 -3.48 17.70
CA MET A 53 8.73 -3.41 17.83
C MET A 53 9.31 -4.54 18.69
N GLU A 54 8.61 -4.94 19.75
CA GLU A 54 8.94 -6.12 20.56
C GLU A 54 8.83 -7.39 19.73
N LYS A 55 7.77 -7.54 18.94
CA LYS A 55 7.60 -8.68 18.03
C LYS A 55 8.76 -8.77 17.03
N ILE A 56 9.10 -7.67 16.36
CA ILE A 56 10.23 -7.63 15.41
C ILE A 56 11.54 -7.98 16.11
N THR A 57 11.79 -7.38 17.27
CA THR A 57 12.99 -7.62 18.10
C THR A 57 13.13 -9.10 18.45
N ASN A 58 12.05 -9.73 18.90
CA ASN A 58 12.02 -11.15 19.25
C ASN A 58 12.33 -12.03 18.03
N GLU A 59 11.73 -11.73 16.87
CA GLU A 59 11.99 -12.50 15.65
C GLU A 59 13.42 -12.31 15.12
N ILE A 60 14.03 -11.13 15.27
CA ILE A 60 15.46 -10.91 14.96
C ILE A 60 16.35 -11.80 15.84
N ASN A 61 16.10 -11.80 17.16
CA ASN A 61 16.88 -12.57 18.11
C ASN A 61 16.74 -14.08 17.86
N LYS A 62 15.51 -14.58 17.63
CA LYS A 62 15.28 -15.99 17.24
C LYS A 62 15.94 -16.33 15.91
N TYR A 63 15.91 -15.43 14.94
CA TYR A 63 16.51 -15.70 13.63
C TYR A 63 18.04 -15.80 13.70
N TYR A 64 18.68 -15.03 14.60
CA TYR A 64 20.09 -15.24 14.91
C TYR A 64 20.36 -16.67 15.36
N ASP A 65 19.62 -17.17 16.35
CA ASP A 65 19.79 -18.52 16.90
C ASP A 65 19.60 -19.58 15.81
N PHE A 66 18.60 -19.40 14.94
CA PHE A 66 18.40 -20.23 13.76
C PHE A 66 19.63 -20.22 12.83
N VAL A 67 20.16 -19.05 12.47
CA VAL A 67 21.30 -18.93 11.53
C VAL A 67 22.56 -19.61 12.08
N VAL A 68 22.87 -19.43 13.36
CA VAL A 68 24.07 -20.05 13.97
C VAL A 68 23.91 -21.55 14.20
N SER A 69 22.67 -22.05 14.33
CA SER A 69 22.40 -23.49 14.36
C SER A 69 22.66 -24.19 13.02
N GLN A 70 22.48 -23.47 11.90
CA GLN A 70 22.62 -24.01 10.55
C GLN A 70 24.00 -23.78 9.94
N THR A 71 24.76 -22.81 10.46
CA THR A 71 26.03 -22.39 9.86
C THR A 71 27.05 -21.99 10.91
N ILE A 72 28.25 -22.55 10.83
CA ILE A 72 29.38 -22.16 11.68
C ILE A 72 29.94 -20.82 11.18
N PRO A 73 29.90 -19.73 11.98
CA PRO A 73 30.43 -18.44 11.55
C PRO A 73 31.95 -18.47 11.36
N THR A 74 32.43 -17.90 10.26
CA THR A 74 33.87 -17.68 10.04
C THR A 74 34.45 -16.75 11.11
N GLU A 75 35.77 -16.80 11.30
CA GLU A 75 36.46 -16.02 12.33
C GLU A 75 36.19 -14.51 12.26
N ARG A 76 36.12 -13.96 11.04
CA ARG A 76 35.84 -12.54 10.79
C ARG A 76 34.36 -12.21 10.66
N SER A 77 33.47 -13.17 10.90
CA SER A 77 32.03 -12.97 10.76
C SER A 77 31.51 -12.05 11.86
N ARG A 78 30.73 -11.02 11.47
CA ARG A 78 30.02 -10.16 12.43
C ARG A 78 29.12 -10.98 13.37
N LEU A 79 28.62 -12.14 12.91
CA LEU A 79 27.78 -13.06 13.71
C LEU A 79 28.41 -13.45 15.05
N LYS A 80 29.74 -13.55 15.14
CA LYS A 80 30.42 -13.87 16.42
C LYS A 80 30.29 -12.77 17.47
N ASN A 81 30.04 -11.54 17.04
CA ASN A 81 29.90 -10.37 17.90
C ASN A 81 28.43 -10.01 18.15
N TRP A 82 27.49 -10.90 17.82
CA TRP A 82 26.08 -10.65 18.07
C TRP A 82 25.80 -10.53 19.56
N LYS A 83 25.06 -9.48 19.90
CA LYS A 83 24.36 -9.32 21.17
C LYS A 83 22.88 -9.22 20.84
N GLN A 84 22.03 -9.77 21.70
CA GLN A 84 20.58 -9.64 21.51
C GLN A 84 20.20 -8.16 21.37
N THR A 85 19.36 -7.85 20.40
CA THR A 85 18.80 -6.52 20.22
C THR A 85 17.58 -6.35 21.12
N ASN A 86 17.22 -5.11 21.40
CA ASN A 86 15.99 -4.75 22.11
C ASN A 86 15.20 -3.68 21.32
N VAL A 87 14.04 -3.31 21.84
CA VAL A 87 13.14 -2.31 21.23
C VAL A 87 13.84 -0.98 21.02
N GLU A 88 14.56 -0.49 22.03
CA GLU A 88 15.21 0.82 21.98
C GLU A 88 16.31 0.85 20.92
N GLU A 89 17.13 -0.20 20.84
CA GLU A 89 18.15 -0.33 19.82
C GLU A 89 17.54 -0.44 18.41
N LEU A 90 16.37 -1.10 18.28
CA LEU A 90 15.67 -1.18 17.01
C LEU A 90 15.11 0.19 16.56
N PHE A 91 14.65 1.02 17.49
CA PHE A 91 14.31 2.43 17.18
C PHE A 91 15.54 3.23 16.75
N ILE A 92 16.69 3.04 17.40
CA ILE A 92 17.95 3.67 16.98
C ILE A 92 18.33 3.20 15.56
N PHE A 93 18.19 1.91 15.27
CA PHE A 93 18.42 1.37 13.93
C PHE A 93 17.50 2.01 12.86
N LEU A 94 16.22 2.22 13.18
CA LEU A 94 15.28 2.94 12.30
C LEU A 94 15.68 4.41 12.13
N ALA A 95 16.09 5.09 13.20
CA ALA A 95 16.54 6.48 13.15
C ALA A 95 17.75 6.64 12.21
N VAL A 96 18.75 5.76 12.32
CA VAL A 96 19.89 5.72 11.39
C VAL A 96 19.40 5.51 9.95
N SER A 97 18.47 4.58 9.73
CA SER A 97 17.90 4.30 8.40
C SER A 97 17.16 5.52 7.80
N PHE A 98 16.41 6.26 8.62
CA PHE A 98 15.73 7.49 8.18
C PHE A 98 16.72 8.61 7.86
N LEU A 99 17.80 8.74 8.63
CA LEU A 99 18.87 9.69 8.32
C LEU A 99 19.54 9.38 6.97
N MET A 100 19.65 8.11 6.58
CA MET A 100 20.17 7.73 5.26
C MET A 100 19.28 8.18 4.09
N ALA A 101 17.97 8.30 4.32
CA ALA A 101 17.05 8.83 3.31
C ALA A 101 17.31 10.32 3.03
N GLN A 102 17.74 11.07 4.06
CA GLN A 102 18.10 12.49 3.97
C GLN A 102 19.52 12.68 3.44
N VAL A 103 20.51 11.94 3.97
CA VAL A 103 21.93 12.08 3.61
C VAL A 103 22.36 10.94 2.69
N LYS A 104 22.01 10.99 1.40
CA LYS A 104 22.27 9.87 0.50
C LYS A 104 23.77 9.70 0.18
N LYS A 105 24.32 8.53 0.47
CA LYS A 105 25.66 8.10 0.04
C LYS A 105 25.61 6.90 -0.92
N GLN A 106 26.65 6.74 -1.71
CA GLN A 106 26.72 5.72 -2.76
C GLN A 106 26.75 4.28 -2.20
N ARG A 107 27.52 4.05 -1.14
CA ARG A 107 27.60 2.74 -0.48
C ARG A 107 27.14 2.85 0.96
N ILE A 108 26.52 1.79 1.46
CA ILE A 108 26.05 1.72 2.85
C ILE A 108 27.17 1.86 3.87
N VAL A 109 28.40 1.48 3.53
CA VAL A 109 29.55 1.60 4.43
C VAL A 109 30.08 3.03 4.52
N ASP A 110 29.81 3.88 3.52
CA ASP A 110 30.33 5.25 3.44
C ASP A 110 29.68 6.16 4.49
N TYR A 111 28.53 5.75 5.04
CA TYR A 111 27.87 6.45 6.15
C TYR A 111 28.74 6.50 7.40
N TRP A 112 29.64 5.53 7.57
CA TRP A 112 30.59 5.46 8.68
C TRP A 112 32.02 5.83 8.26
N SER A 113 32.19 6.48 7.10
CA SER A 113 33.52 6.92 6.64
C SER A 113 34.08 8.01 7.55
N ARG A 114 35.40 7.93 7.80
CA ARG A 114 36.22 8.97 8.45
C ARG A 114 37.00 9.82 7.46
N ASP A 115 36.78 9.61 6.17
CA ASP A 115 37.34 10.47 5.13
C ASP A 115 36.66 11.84 5.21
N ARG A 116 37.46 12.88 5.42
CA ARG A 116 37.00 14.27 5.59
C ARG A 116 36.09 14.76 4.47
N ILE A 117 36.21 14.22 3.25
CA ILE A 117 35.40 14.63 2.09
C ILE A 117 33.95 14.16 2.23
N ILE A 118 33.72 13.00 2.86
CA ILE A 118 32.40 12.35 2.91
C ILE A 118 31.96 12.00 4.34
N GLU A 119 32.72 12.38 5.36
CA GLU A 119 32.38 12.11 6.76
C GLU A 119 31.03 12.75 7.13
N THR A 120 30.24 12.03 7.91
CA THR A 120 29.00 12.54 8.48
C THR A 120 28.90 12.03 9.91
N PRO A 121 29.33 12.82 10.91
CA PRO A 121 29.67 12.26 12.21
C PRO A 121 28.54 11.52 12.93
N MET A 122 27.31 12.04 12.82
CA MET A 122 26.13 11.48 13.47
C MET A 122 25.97 9.96 13.29
N PHE A 123 26.29 9.40 12.10
CA PHE A 123 26.07 7.98 11.85
C PHE A 123 26.89 7.06 12.77
N HIS A 124 28.17 7.38 13.00
CA HIS A 124 29.02 6.55 13.83
C HIS A 124 28.90 6.87 15.33
N GLU A 125 28.39 8.07 15.67
CA GLU A 125 28.08 8.47 17.04
C GLU A 125 26.82 7.75 17.55
N ILE A 126 25.82 7.56 16.68
CA ILE A 126 24.54 6.94 17.03
C ILE A 126 24.65 5.41 17.12
N MET A 127 25.24 4.76 16.12
CA MET A 127 25.36 3.30 16.06
C MET A 127 26.62 2.90 15.28
N SER A 128 27.35 1.87 15.72
CA SER A 128 28.51 1.43 14.95
C SER A 128 28.11 0.77 13.61
N ARG A 129 28.95 0.92 12.59
CA ARG A 129 28.77 0.31 11.26
C ARG A 129 28.45 -1.17 11.35
N ASP A 130 29.25 -1.91 12.10
CA ASP A 130 29.14 -3.37 12.15
C ASP A 130 27.89 -3.81 12.91
N ARG A 131 27.44 -3.02 13.91
CA ARG A 131 26.16 -3.27 14.59
C ARG A 131 24.96 -3.02 13.67
N TYR A 132 24.95 -1.91 12.94
CA TYR A 132 23.90 -1.64 11.96
C TYR A 132 23.82 -2.74 10.89
N LEU A 133 24.96 -3.12 10.31
CA LEU A 133 25.00 -4.12 9.25
C LEU A 133 24.62 -5.53 9.71
N ILE A 134 24.86 -5.88 10.99
CA ILE A 134 24.42 -7.18 11.50
C ILE A 134 22.93 -7.20 11.82
N ILE A 135 22.37 -6.13 12.38
CA ILE A 135 20.91 -5.99 12.57
C ILE A 135 20.22 -6.05 11.20
N LEU A 136 20.71 -5.28 10.21
CA LEU A 136 20.18 -5.30 8.85
C LEU A 136 20.19 -6.71 8.23
N ARG A 137 21.24 -7.49 8.46
CA ARG A 137 21.35 -8.88 7.96
C ARG A 137 20.37 -9.83 8.65
N LEU A 138 20.10 -9.60 9.93
CA LEU A 138 19.26 -10.47 10.76
C LEU A 138 17.81 -10.00 10.87
N LEU A 139 17.45 -8.89 10.20
CA LEU A 139 16.09 -8.35 10.19
C LEU A 139 15.10 -9.43 9.71
N HIS A 140 14.20 -9.81 10.60
CA HIS A 140 13.28 -10.93 10.39
C HIS A 140 11.94 -10.67 11.07
N PHE A 141 10.87 -11.25 10.55
CA PHE A 141 9.49 -10.92 10.97
C PHE A 141 8.56 -12.14 11.13
N CYS A 142 9.09 -13.35 10.97
CA CYS A 142 8.31 -14.58 11.05
C CYS A 142 9.12 -15.70 11.69
N ASP A 143 8.44 -16.70 12.23
CA ASP A 143 9.07 -17.93 12.67
C ASP A 143 9.24 -18.88 11.48
N ASN A 144 10.49 -19.27 11.16
CA ASN A 144 10.79 -20.18 10.05
C ASN A 144 10.33 -21.63 10.31
N SER A 145 9.88 -21.98 11.51
CA SER A 145 9.32 -23.31 11.80
C SER A 145 7.90 -23.50 11.25
N ASN A 146 7.16 -22.40 11.03
CA ASN A 146 5.73 -22.43 10.70
C ASN A 146 5.43 -21.83 9.31
N VAL A 147 6.27 -22.09 8.32
CA VAL A 147 6.13 -21.48 6.99
C VAL A 147 4.89 -21.98 6.25
N ASP A 148 3.97 -21.07 5.93
CA ASP A 148 2.93 -21.31 4.94
C ASP A 148 3.52 -21.17 3.53
N LYS A 149 3.50 -22.26 2.75
CA LYS A 149 4.01 -22.29 1.38
C LYS A 149 3.07 -21.62 0.37
N ASN A 150 1.80 -21.43 0.75
CA ASN A 150 0.78 -20.82 -0.11
C ASN A 150 0.78 -19.29 0.02
N ASP A 151 1.19 -18.75 1.17
CA ASP A 151 1.36 -17.31 1.35
C ASP A 151 2.73 -16.84 0.86
N HIS A 152 2.70 -16.25 -0.33
CA HIS A 152 3.86 -15.72 -1.01
C HIS A 152 4.56 -14.54 -0.31
N ILE A 153 3.89 -13.88 0.63
CA ILE A 153 4.48 -12.83 1.48
C ILE A 153 4.50 -13.23 2.95
N PHE A 154 4.41 -14.53 3.27
CA PHE A 154 4.40 -15.07 4.63
C PHE A 154 5.45 -14.43 5.55
N LYS A 155 6.67 -14.26 5.04
CA LYS A 155 7.80 -13.70 5.79
C LYS A 155 7.61 -12.26 6.27
N ILE A 156 6.69 -11.51 5.67
CA ILE A 156 6.36 -10.14 6.05
C ILE A 156 4.88 -9.96 6.40
N ARG A 157 4.08 -11.01 6.28
CA ARG A 157 2.62 -11.00 6.45
C ARG A 157 2.19 -10.30 7.73
N SER A 158 2.79 -10.72 8.84
CA SER A 158 2.52 -10.20 10.17
C SER A 158 2.71 -8.68 10.29
N ILE A 159 3.67 -8.12 9.55
CA ILE A 159 3.99 -6.70 9.54
C ILE A 159 3.07 -5.95 8.59
N ILE A 160 2.76 -6.54 7.43
CA ILE A 160 1.83 -5.96 6.46
C ILE A 160 0.44 -5.82 7.08
N ASP A 161 -0.07 -6.86 7.72
CA ASP A 161 -1.40 -6.85 8.33
C ASP A 161 -1.48 -5.79 9.45
N TYR A 162 -0.42 -5.68 10.27
CA TYR A 162 -0.31 -4.65 11.31
C TYR A 162 -0.36 -3.23 10.72
N PHE A 163 0.42 -2.93 9.68
CA PHE A 163 0.43 -1.59 9.09
C PHE A 163 -0.89 -1.27 8.37
N ARG A 164 -1.50 -2.25 7.69
CA ARG A 164 -2.81 -2.06 7.07
C ARG A 164 -3.89 -1.75 8.11
N GLU A 165 -3.90 -2.48 9.22
CA GLU A 165 -4.81 -2.19 10.33
C GLU A 165 -4.54 -0.82 10.94
N THR A 166 -3.28 -0.49 11.20
CA THR A 166 -2.87 0.80 11.76
C THR A 166 -3.29 1.95 10.85
N PHE A 167 -3.08 1.84 9.54
CA PHE A 167 -3.46 2.86 8.57
C PHE A 167 -4.97 3.10 8.53
N ARG A 168 -5.77 2.03 8.46
CA ARG A 168 -7.23 2.12 8.49
C ARG A 168 -7.77 2.74 9.78
N ASN A 169 -7.06 2.57 10.90
CA ASN A 169 -7.49 3.04 12.21
C ASN A 169 -6.93 4.41 12.61
N SER A 170 -5.99 4.99 11.86
CA SER A 170 -5.36 6.25 12.24
C SER A 170 -6.09 7.48 11.69
N MET A 171 -6.89 7.33 10.63
CA MET A 171 -7.55 8.46 9.98
C MET A 171 -8.95 8.12 9.46
N TYR A 172 -9.89 9.04 9.66
CA TYR A 172 -11.12 9.12 8.88
C TYR A 172 -10.87 9.98 7.64
N PRO A 173 -11.05 9.45 6.42
CA PRO A 173 -10.78 10.22 5.21
C PRO A 173 -11.74 11.40 5.03
N PHE A 174 -11.31 12.39 4.25
CA PHE A 174 -12.14 13.45 3.72
C PHE A 174 -13.02 12.93 2.57
N GLU A 175 -13.82 13.82 1.97
CA GLU A 175 -14.81 13.42 0.96
C GLU A 175 -14.19 12.66 -0.22
N ASN A 176 -13.01 13.09 -0.68
CA ASN A 176 -12.38 12.61 -1.91
C ASN A 176 -11.32 11.57 -1.60
N ILE A 177 -11.49 10.36 -2.17
CA ILE A 177 -10.54 9.26 -2.05
C ILE A 177 -10.16 8.73 -3.43
N VAL A 178 -8.95 8.21 -3.59
CA VAL A 178 -8.45 7.68 -4.86
C VAL A 178 -7.92 6.27 -4.69
N ILE A 179 -8.17 5.42 -5.69
CA ILE A 179 -7.49 4.13 -5.83
C ILE A 179 -6.54 4.19 -7.02
N ASP A 180 -5.28 3.91 -6.74
CA ASP A 180 -4.24 3.82 -7.75
C ASP A 180 -3.13 2.84 -7.35
N GLU A 181 -2.15 2.72 -8.21
CA GLU A 181 -1.11 1.73 -8.20
C GLU A 181 0.23 2.40 -7.92
N SER A 182 1.01 1.80 -7.04
CA SER A 182 2.39 2.24 -6.84
C SER A 182 3.34 1.07 -7.01
N LEU A 183 4.51 1.39 -7.55
CA LEU A 183 5.53 0.41 -7.92
C LEU A 183 6.77 0.67 -7.08
N MET A 184 7.17 -0.32 -6.28
CA MET A 184 8.39 -0.27 -5.49
C MET A 184 9.49 -1.03 -6.22
N LEU A 185 10.57 -0.33 -6.56
CA LEU A 185 11.71 -0.93 -7.27
C LEU A 185 12.34 -2.05 -6.46
N PHE A 186 12.45 -3.24 -7.07
CA PHE A 186 13.10 -4.38 -6.42
C PHE A 186 13.88 -5.22 -7.44
N LYS A 187 15.21 -5.29 -7.28
CA LYS A 187 16.11 -6.01 -8.19
C LYS A 187 16.53 -7.40 -7.70
N GLY A 188 16.03 -7.85 -6.54
CA GLY A 188 16.32 -9.18 -6.00
C GLY A 188 15.52 -10.29 -6.68
N GLN A 189 15.81 -11.54 -6.29
CA GLN A 189 14.98 -12.67 -6.68
C GLN A 189 13.73 -12.72 -5.80
N LEU A 190 12.57 -12.49 -6.42
CA LEU A 190 11.25 -12.60 -5.79
C LEU A 190 10.30 -13.18 -6.83
N SER A 191 9.47 -14.14 -6.42
CA SER A 191 8.52 -14.83 -7.29
C SER A 191 7.41 -13.92 -7.84
N HIS A 192 7.07 -12.83 -7.14
CA HIS A 192 5.96 -11.93 -7.50
C HIS A 192 6.36 -10.58 -8.05
N ARG A 193 7.61 -10.43 -8.48
CA ARG A 193 8.04 -9.22 -9.18
C ARG A 193 7.24 -9.06 -10.47
N GLN A 194 6.67 -7.88 -10.68
CA GLN A 194 5.99 -7.56 -11.93
C GLN A 194 7.00 -7.06 -12.95
N TYR A 195 6.93 -7.61 -14.17
CA TYR A 195 7.69 -7.10 -15.30
C TYR A 195 6.90 -6.03 -16.04
N ILE A 196 7.40 -4.78 -16.05
CA ILE A 196 6.78 -3.68 -16.79
C ILE A 196 7.77 -3.21 -17.88
N PRO A 197 7.65 -3.72 -19.12
CA PRO A 197 8.63 -3.45 -20.18
C PRO A 197 8.75 -1.97 -20.56
N SER A 198 7.68 -1.19 -20.38
CA SER A 198 7.63 0.24 -20.71
C SER A 198 8.35 1.15 -19.71
N LYS A 199 8.78 0.63 -18.55
CA LYS A 199 9.46 1.41 -17.50
C LYS A 199 10.97 1.14 -17.52
N ARG A 200 11.76 2.17 -17.21
CA ARG A 200 13.24 2.06 -17.11
C ARG A 200 13.68 1.02 -16.07
N HIS A 201 12.89 0.82 -15.03
CA HIS A 201 13.08 -0.24 -14.05
C HIS A 201 12.03 -1.33 -14.25
N ARG A 202 12.47 -2.49 -14.73
CA ARG A 202 11.56 -3.50 -15.26
C ARG A 202 11.08 -4.52 -14.22
N PHE A 203 11.55 -4.47 -12.97
CA PHE A 203 11.20 -5.43 -11.92
C PHE A 203 10.80 -4.69 -10.65
N GLU A 204 9.54 -4.84 -10.26
CA GLU A 204 8.91 -4.01 -9.23
C GLU A 204 7.93 -4.84 -8.40
N ILE A 205 7.70 -4.42 -7.15
CA ILE A 205 6.61 -4.91 -6.31
C ILE A 205 5.46 -3.93 -6.49
N LYS A 206 4.31 -4.41 -6.96
CA LYS A 206 3.12 -3.59 -7.21
C LYS A 206 2.24 -3.57 -5.96
N PHE A 207 1.80 -2.38 -5.59
CA PHE A 207 0.82 -2.13 -4.54
C PHE A 207 -0.41 -1.50 -5.16
N PHE A 208 -1.58 -1.96 -4.74
CA PHE A 208 -2.84 -1.24 -4.91
C PHE A 208 -3.09 -0.44 -3.65
N LYS A 209 -3.38 0.85 -3.75
CA LYS A 209 -3.54 1.73 -2.59
C LYS A 209 -4.84 2.50 -2.69
N ILE A 210 -5.52 2.65 -1.57
CA ILE A 210 -6.58 3.64 -1.40
C ILE A 210 -6.03 4.79 -0.54
N VAL A 211 -6.21 6.01 -1.02
CA VAL A 211 -5.54 7.20 -0.48
C VAL A 211 -6.56 8.33 -0.33
N ASP A 212 -6.45 9.09 0.75
CA ASP A 212 -7.18 10.32 0.95
C ASP A 212 -6.59 11.45 0.08
N CYS A 213 -7.42 12.11 -0.74
CA CYS A 213 -6.93 13.11 -1.70
C CYS A 213 -6.50 14.42 -1.04
N GLU A 214 -7.09 14.78 0.11
CA GLU A 214 -6.81 16.05 0.79
C GLU A 214 -5.43 16.03 1.45
N THR A 215 -5.08 14.91 2.10
CA THR A 215 -3.87 14.77 2.91
C THR A 215 -2.78 13.92 2.26
N GLY A 216 -3.12 13.13 1.24
CA GLY A 216 -2.23 12.12 0.67
C GLY A 216 -2.03 10.90 1.57
N TYR A 217 -2.84 10.76 2.63
CA TYR A 217 -2.73 9.68 3.59
C TYR A 217 -3.16 8.33 3.00
N ILE A 218 -2.33 7.29 3.17
CA ILE A 218 -2.66 5.94 2.72
C ILE A 218 -3.62 5.32 3.73
N LEU A 219 -4.85 5.04 3.27
CA LEU A 219 -5.91 4.46 4.08
C LEU A 219 -5.78 2.93 4.19
N ASP A 220 -5.47 2.26 3.08
CA ASP A 220 -5.17 0.84 3.03
C ASP A 220 -4.38 0.51 1.75
N PHE A 221 -3.77 -0.67 1.70
CA PHE A 221 -3.08 -1.16 0.51
C PHE A 221 -3.10 -2.70 0.39
N LEU A 222 -2.98 -3.20 -0.83
CA LEU A 222 -2.78 -4.62 -1.13
C LEU A 222 -1.46 -4.80 -1.88
N ILE A 223 -0.70 -5.83 -1.53
CA ILE A 223 0.50 -6.22 -2.28
C ILE A 223 0.10 -7.23 -3.35
N TYR A 224 0.40 -6.93 -4.60
CA TYR A 224 0.14 -7.85 -5.69
C TYR A 224 1.10 -9.06 -5.63
N THR A 225 0.52 -10.24 -5.44
CA THR A 225 1.24 -11.53 -5.38
C THR A 225 0.75 -12.50 -6.46
N GLY A 226 0.22 -11.97 -7.57
CA GLY A 226 -0.34 -12.79 -8.64
C GLY A 226 -1.65 -13.45 -8.20
N ALA A 227 -1.75 -14.77 -8.32
CA ALA A 227 -2.96 -15.52 -7.98
C ALA A 227 -3.26 -15.55 -6.47
N SER A 228 -2.26 -15.42 -5.61
CA SER A 228 -2.44 -15.38 -4.15
C SER A 228 -2.73 -13.98 -3.61
N THR A 229 -3.03 -13.00 -4.46
CA THR A 229 -3.35 -11.65 -3.98
C THR A 229 -4.65 -11.74 -3.20
N GLU A 230 -4.65 -11.27 -1.94
CA GLU A 230 -5.81 -11.30 -1.04
C GLU A 230 -6.88 -10.29 -1.44
N ILE A 231 -7.63 -10.67 -2.47
CA ILE A 231 -8.75 -9.91 -3.00
C ILE A 231 -10.02 -10.69 -2.66
N LYS A 232 -10.98 -10.04 -2.01
CA LYS A 232 -12.29 -10.64 -1.78
C LYS A 232 -13.04 -10.75 -3.10
N GLU A 233 -13.56 -11.93 -3.41
CA GLU A 233 -14.39 -12.12 -4.60
C GLU A 233 -15.83 -11.70 -4.30
N TYR A 234 -16.20 -10.49 -4.76
CA TYR A 234 -17.58 -9.99 -4.60
C TYR A 234 -18.47 -10.44 -5.74
N SER A 235 -17.94 -10.45 -6.96
CA SER A 235 -18.67 -10.95 -8.13
C SER A 235 -17.73 -11.30 -9.27
N ASN A 236 -18.02 -12.42 -9.95
CA ASN A 236 -17.34 -12.82 -11.17
C ASN A 236 -17.53 -11.81 -12.31
N THR A 237 -18.57 -10.98 -12.27
CA THR A 237 -18.86 -10.00 -13.33
C THR A 237 -17.99 -8.74 -13.27
N LEU A 238 -17.43 -8.41 -12.11
CA LEU A 238 -16.57 -7.24 -11.90
C LEU A 238 -15.13 -7.48 -12.36
N GLY A 239 -14.72 -8.75 -12.40
CA GLY A 239 -13.35 -9.15 -12.67
C GLY A 239 -12.37 -8.69 -11.57
N LYS A 240 -11.07 -8.93 -11.80
CA LYS A 240 -10.03 -8.66 -10.79
C LYS A 240 -9.93 -7.18 -10.41
N SER A 241 -9.96 -6.27 -11.39
CA SER A 241 -9.83 -4.83 -11.11
C SER A 241 -11.00 -4.29 -10.29
N GLY A 242 -12.23 -4.74 -10.58
CA GLY A 242 -13.40 -4.36 -9.79
C GLY A 242 -13.37 -4.96 -8.39
N ASN A 243 -12.98 -6.24 -8.24
CA ASN A 243 -12.85 -6.87 -6.92
C ASN A 243 -11.78 -6.20 -6.04
N ILE A 244 -10.69 -5.68 -6.63
CA ILE A 244 -9.69 -4.86 -5.90
C ILE A 244 -10.34 -3.59 -5.34
N VAL A 245 -11.08 -2.85 -6.18
CA VAL A 245 -11.78 -1.64 -5.75
C VAL A 245 -12.79 -1.96 -4.65
N MET A 246 -13.58 -3.01 -4.81
CA MET A 246 -14.54 -3.44 -3.79
C MET A 246 -13.84 -3.81 -2.47
N THR A 247 -12.72 -4.54 -2.53
CA THR A 247 -11.96 -4.93 -1.34
C THR A 247 -11.41 -3.71 -0.59
N LEU A 248 -10.86 -2.73 -1.30
CA LEU A 248 -10.28 -1.52 -0.69
C LEU A 248 -11.35 -0.53 -0.20
N THR A 249 -12.52 -0.50 -0.83
CA THR A 249 -13.60 0.45 -0.49
C THR A 249 -14.59 -0.06 0.55
N GLU A 250 -14.58 -1.36 0.87
CA GLU A 250 -15.51 -2.00 1.80
C GLU A 250 -15.69 -1.24 3.13
N PRO A 251 -14.62 -0.74 3.79
CA PRO A 251 -14.78 0.02 5.04
C PRO A 251 -15.49 1.38 4.90
N TYR A 252 -15.63 1.89 3.68
CA TYR A 252 -16.08 3.26 3.37
C TYR A 252 -17.46 3.31 2.68
N TRP A 253 -18.11 2.16 2.50
CA TRP A 253 -19.47 2.10 1.96
C TRP A 253 -20.48 2.73 2.92
N GLY A 254 -21.54 3.33 2.39
CA GLY A 254 -22.52 4.07 3.19
C GLY A 254 -22.09 5.49 3.57
N MET A 255 -20.80 5.79 3.55
CA MET A 255 -20.23 7.09 3.97
C MET A 255 -20.26 8.15 2.87
N ARG A 256 -20.63 7.78 1.63
CA ARG A 256 -20.88 8.71 0.51
C ARG A 256 -19.66 9.51 0.04
N HIS A 257 -18.46 8.97 0.24
CA HIS A 257 -17.24 9.50 -0.38
C HIS A 257 -17.34 9.54 -1.90
N LYS A 258 -16.49 10.38 -2.52
CA LYS A 258 -16.22 10.44 -3.95
C LYS A 258 -14.94 9.67 -4.25
N LEU A 259 -15.09 8.48 -4.81
CA LEU A 259 -13.99 7.65 -5.26
C LEU A 259 -13.52 8.06 -6.65
N PHE A 260 -12.23 8.31 -6.79
CA PHE A 260 -11.57 8.51 -8.08
C PHE A 260 -10.80 7.26 -8.49
N THR A 261 -10.97 6.81 -9.74
CA THR A 261 -10.25 5.65 -10.27
C THR A 261 -9.73 5.87 -11.69
N ASP A 262 -8.65 5.18 -12.03
CA ASP A 262 -8.09 5.16 -13.37
C ASP A 262 -8.91 4.31 -14.37
N ASN A 263 -8.44 4.22 -15.62
CA ASN A 263 -9.11 3.44 -16.67
C ASN A 263 -8.98 1.91 -16.53
N TRP A 264 -8.03 1.42 -15.73
CA TRP A 264 -7.83 0.01 -15.47
C TRP A 264 -8.86 -0.53 -14.47
N TYR A 265 -9.28 0.29 -13.52
CA TYR A 265 -10.34 -0.03 -12.57
C TYR A 265 -11.75 0.20 -13.12
N THR A 266 -11.95 1.29 -13.85
CA THR A 266 -13.29 1.79 -14.16
C THR A 266 -14.08 0.89 -15.11
N SER A 267 -15.34 0.63 -14.76
CA SER A 267 -16.33 -0.01 -15.64
C SER A 267 -17.77 0.35 -15.20
N PRO A 268 -18.75 0.34 -16.13
CA PRO A 268 -20.15 0.61 -15.79
C PRO A 268 -20.70 -0.28 -14.66
N ALA A 269 -20.40 -1.59 -14.71
CA ALA A 269 -20.86 -2.52 -13.69
C ALA A 269 -20.29 -2.25 -12.29
N LEU A 270 -19.01 -1.85 -12.21
CA LEU A 270 -18.39 -1.47 -10.95
C LEU A 270 -19.05 -0.22 -10.37
N TYR A 271 -19.24 0.82 -11.18
CA TYR A 271 -19.78 2.09 -10.70
C TYR A 271 -21.25 1.99 -10.30
N GLN A 272 -22.04 1.19 -11.01
CA GLN A 272 -23.39 0.84 -10.57
C GLN A 272 -23.37 0.18 -9.18
N THR A 273 -22.51 -0.83 -9.01
CA THR A 273 -22.37 -1.55 -7.73
C THR A 273 -21.95 -0.63 -6.58
N LEU A 274 -20.98 0.27 -6.80
CA LEU A 274 -20.52 1.21 -5.79
C LEU A 274 -21.58 2.26 -5.46
N PHE A 275 -22.35 2.71 -6.44
CA PHE A 275 -23.46 3.64 -6.20
C PHE A 275 -24.55 3.01 -5.34
N ASP A 276 -24.87 1.72 -5.56
CA ASP A 276 -25.81 0.97 -4.73
C ASP A 276 -25.30 0.84 -3.28
N LYS A 277 -23.98 0.78 -3.09
CA LYS A 277 -23.28 0.87 -1.80
C LYS A 277 -23.15 2.30 -1.24
N LYS A 278 -23.86 3.27 -1.82
CA LYS A 278 -23.87 4.68 -1.44
C LYS A 278 -22.46 5.31 -1.48
N MET A 279 -21.69 4.99 -2.51
CA MET A 279 -20.40 5.63 -2.81
C MET A 279 -20.46 6.27 -4.19
N ASN A 280 -20.07 7.54 -4.29
CA ASN A 280 -19.98 8.22 -5.58
C ASN A 280 -18.66 7.84 -6.26
N CYS A 281 -18.64 7.83 -7.59
CA CYS A 281 -17.43 7.46 -8.33
C CYS A 281 -17.21 8.36 -9.54
N CYS A 282 -15.95 8.63 -9.86
CA CYS A 282 -15.54 9.38 -11.04
C CYS A 282 -14.23 8.80 -11.59
N GLY A 283 -14.14 8.64 -12.91
CA GLY A 283 -12.96 8.05 -13.52
C GLY A 283 -13.05 7.96 -15.02
N ILE A 284 -11.88 7.79 -15.64
CA ILE A 284 -11.76 7.57 -17.08
C ILE A 284 -12.14 6.11 -17.36
N VAL A 285 -12.89 5.85 -18.42
CA VAL A 285 -13.26 4.48 -18.82
C VAL A 285 -12.82 4.20 -20.25
N LYS A 286 -12.35 2.99 -20.53
CA LYS A 286 -12.04 2.58 -21.91
C LYS A 286 -13.33 2.34 -22.68
N THR A 287 -13.41 2.83 -23.90
CA THR A 287 -14.59 2.70 -24.79
C THR A 287 -14.99 1.25 -25.05
N ASN A 288 -14.03 0.32 -25.00
CA ASN A 288 -14.25 -1.11 -25.23
C ASN A 288 -14.66 -1.92 -23.98
N ARG A 289 -14.88 -1.26 -22.83
CA ARG A 289 -15.41 -1.92 -21.62
C ARG A 289 -16.81 -2.48 -21.88
N LYS A 290 -17.13 -3.57 -21.21
CA LYS A 290 -18.47 -4.17 -21.29
C LYS A 290 -19.49 -3.15 -20.75
N ASN A 291 -20.67 -3.10 -21.38
CA ASN A 291 -21.80 -2.26 -21.00
C ASN A 291 -21.59 -0.74 -21.18
N MET A 292 -20.60 -0.30 -21.96
CA MET A 292 -20.48 1.10 -22.37
C MET A 292 -21.62 1.53 -23.30
N PRO A 293 -22.04 2.81 -23.30
CA PRO A 293 -22.98 3.33 -24.28
C PRO A 293 -22.46 3.19 -25.71
N PRO A 294 -23.36 3.14 -26.71
CA PRO A 294 -22.98 3.14 -28.12
C PRO A 294 -22.42 4.51 -28.52
N LEU A 295 -21.09 4.65 -28.46
CA LEU A 295 -20.36 5.87 -28.84
C LEU A 295 -20.12 5.93 -30.37
N ASN A 296 -21.19 5.85 -31.16
CA ASN A 296 -21.11 5.73 -32.62
C ASN A 296 -21.11 7.08 -33.37
N GLU A 297 -21.42 8.17 -32.68
CA GLU A 297 -21.54 9.49 -33.29
C GLU A 297 -20.19 10.19 -33.44
N LYS A 298 -20.06 10.95 -34.52
CA LYS A 298 -18.90 11.82 -34.75
C LYS A 298 -19.17 13.15 -34.06
N LEU A 299 -18.33 13.49 -33.08
CA LEU A 299 -18.39 14.76 -32.35
C LEU A 299 -17.37 15.75 -32.91
N ASP A 300 -17.69 17.03 -32.84
CA ASP A 300 -16.74 18.10 -33.14
C ASP A 300 -15.71 18.28 -32.01
N THR A 301 -14.59 18.94 -32.31
CA THR A 301 -13.53 19.14 -31.30
C THR A 301 -14.04 20.03 -30.17
N GLY A 302 -14.06 19.50 -28.95
CA GLY A 302 -14.56 20.19 -27.75
C GLY A 302 -16.05 19.99 -27.47
N GLU A 303 -16.78 19.26 -28.32
CA GLU A 303 -18.18 18.94 -28.11
C GLU A 303 -18.34 17.79 -27.10
N PRO A 304 -19.01 18.01 -25.94
CA PRO A 304 -19.30 16.94 -25.01
C PRO A 304 -20.56 16.17 -25.42
N CYS A 305 -20.60 14.88 -25.09
CA CYS A 305 -21.79 14.04 -25.24
C CYS A 305 -22.05 13.29 -23.94
N PHE A 306 -23.31 13.23 -23.52
CA PHE A 306 -23.72 12.72 -22.22
C PHE A 306 -24.72 11.57 -22.39
N PHE A 307 -24.57 10.53 -21.57
CA PHE A 307 -25.45 9.37 -21.54
C PHE A 307 -25.85 9.05 -20.10
N LEU A 308 -27.14 8.82 -19.86
CA LEU A 308 -27.68 8.35 -18.59
C LEU A 308 -28.01 6.86 -18.70
N GLN A 309 -27.69 6.10 -17.66
CA GLN A 309 -28.18 4.73 -17.53
C GLN A 309 -29.63 4.75 -17.04
N THR A 310 -30.58 4.26 -17.84
CA THR A 310 -32.03 4.38 -17.57
C THR A 310 -32.60 3.26 -16.72
N THR A 311 -31.96 2.09 -16.69
CA THR A 311 -32.38 0.96 -15.85
C THR A 311 -31.74 1.03 -14.47
N TYR A 312 -32.27 1.91 -13.62
CA TYR A 312 -32.12 1.84 -12.16
C TYR A 312 -33.28 0.99 -11.63
N LEU A 313 -33.17 -0.33 -11.66
CA LEU A 313 -34.13 -1.17 -10.92
C LEU A 313 -33.65 -1.23 -9.46
N PRO A 314 -34.43 -0.70 -8.50
CA PRO A 314 -34.08 -0.73 -7.08
C PRO A 314 -34.05 -2.15 -6.50
#